data_AF-A0A9P8VX26-F1
#
_entry.id   AF-A0A9P8VX26-F1
#
_cell.length_a   1.000
_cell.length_b   1.000
_cell.length_c   1.000
_cell.angle_alpha   90.00
_cell.angle_beta   90.00
_cell.angle_gamma   90.00
#
_symmetry.space_group_name_H-M   'P 1'
#
loop_
_entity.id
_entity.type
_entity.pdbx_description
1 polymer ?
#
loop_
_entity_poly.entity_id
_entity_poly.type
_entity_poly.pdbx_seq_one_letter_code
_entity_poly.pdbx_strand_id
1 'polypeptide(L)'
;ILDVVDDFGSIDVQQETQHFRLENNLVSELAKLFTESQLGPRKDALLCVLPPMISRLTLSSAGSALAAARKSANQHRRRDEWMQAETLLRWAWRICREPQPSHASTDRPILADERTERAAIALGELYRWALLGNFGLDGLKWLSDQKFGGSQPLAMAVKEIIDRYSGIAEGVVQQGKN
;
A
#
# COMPACT_ATOMS: atom_id res chain seq x y z
N ILE A 1 31.82 6.06 16.45
CA ILE A 1 31.11 5.51 15.28
C ILE A 1 29.77 6.23 15.24
N LEU A 2 29.61 7.19 14.32
CA LEU A 2 28.32 7.86 14.10
C LEU A 2 27.55 6.94 13.16
N ASP A 3 26.61 6.20 13.73
CA ASP A 3 25.66 5.39 12.97
C ASP A 3 24.69 6.38 12.30
N VAL A 4 24.86 6.61 11.00
CA VAL A 4 23.91 7.41 10.22
C VAL A 4 22.69 6.52 10.02
N VAL A 5 21.69 6.73 10.87
CA VAL A 5 20.36 6.13 10.69
C VAL A 5 19.73 6.83 9.47
N ASP A 6 19.67 6.13 8.34
CA ASP A 6 19.18 6.68 7.07
C ASP A 6 17.65 6.86 7.02
N ASP A 7 16.91 6.26 7.95
CA ASP A 7 15.43 6.28 7.96
C ASP A 7 14.86 6.71 9.31
N PHE A 8 14.03 7.76 9.31
CA PHE A 8 13.38 8.28 10.53
C PHE A 8 11.85 8.18 10.52
N GLY A 9 11.33 7.40 11.48
CA GLY A 9 9.91 7.33 11.82
C GLY A 9 9.15 6.20 11.11
N SER A 10 8.27 5.50 11.85
CA SER A 10 7.34 4.54 11.26
C SER A 10 6.25 5.29 10.50
N ILE A 11 5.90 4.80 9.32
CA ILE A 11 4.71 5.24 8.60
C ILE A 11 3.55 4.33 8.98
N ASP A 12 2.42 4.93 9.35
CA ASP A 12 1.16 4.22 9.53
C ASP A 12 0.11 4.69 8.50
N VAL A 13 -0.85 3.83 8.22
CA VAL A 13 -1.99 4.17 7.34
C VAL A 13 -3.14 4.61 8.22
N GLN A 14 -3.53 5.88 8.08
CA GLN A 14 -4.67 6.45 8.78
C GLN A 14 -5.86 6.54 7.81
N GLN A 15 -7.02 6.08 8.26
CA GLN A 15 -8.27 6.19 7.51
C GLN A 15 -9.04 7.44 7.97
N GLU A 16 -9.11 8.46 7.13
CA GLU A 16 -9.98 9.63 7.34
C GLU A 16 -11.24 9.46 6.48
N THR A 17 -12.35 9.03 7.08
CA THR A 17 -13.68 8.85 6.44
C THR A 17 -13.67 8.02 5.13
N GLN A 18 -13.24 8.62 4.01
CA GLN A 18 -13.19 8.02 2.68
C GLN A 18 -11.78 7.98 2.05
N HIS A 19 -10.77 8.49 2.74
CA HIS A 19 -9.40 8.62 2.21
C HIS A 19 -8.39 7.99 3.17
N PHE A 20 -7.38 7.34 2.59
CA PHE A 20 -6.24 6.83 3.34
C PHE A 20 -5.08 7.80 3.16
N ARG A 21 -4.46 8.18 4.27
CA ARG A 21 -3.23 8.97 4.28
C ARG A 21 -2.12 8.20 4.97
N LEU A 22 -0.90 8.42 4.50
CA LEU A 22 0.29 7.98 5.21
C LEU A 22 0.65 9.04 6.23
N GLU A 23 0.77 8.64 7.48
CA GLU A 23 1.20 9.51 8.56
C GLU A 23 2.55 9.03 9.05
N ASN A 24 3.55 9.92 9.03
CA ASN A 24 4.83 9.66 9.68
C ASN A 24 4.65 9.96 11.17
N ASN A 25 4.81 8.93 12.01
CA ASN A 25 4.55 9.04 13.44
C ASN A 25 5.47 10.06 14.12
N LEU A 26 6.73 10.17 13.68
CA LEU A 26 7.70 11.10 14.25
C LEU A 26 7.35 12.56 13.94
N VAL A 27 6.94 12.86 12.70
CA VAL A 27 6.46 14.20 12.34
C VAL A 27 5.24 14.58 13.16
N SER A 28 4.35 13.61 13.38
CA SER A 28 3.09 13.82 14.10
C SER A 28 3.31 14.03 15.58
N GLU A 29 4.25 13.29 16.17
CA GLU A 29 4.68 13.43 17.56
C GLU A 29 5.39 14.76 17.78
N LEU A 30 6.30 15.16 16.89
CA LEU A 30 6.97 16.46 16.96
C LEU A 30 5.98 17.62 16.82
N ALA A 31 5.04 17.52 15.89
CA ALA A 31 4.00 18.55 15.72
C ALA A 31 3.06 18.65 16.94
N LYS A 32 2.77 17.50 17.57
CA LYS A 32 2.00 17.44 18.81
C LYS A 32 2.77 18.08 19.97
N LEU A 33 4.02 17.70 20.20
CA LEU A 33 4.87 18.25 21.26
C LEU A 33 5.07 19.76 21.11
N PHE A 34 5.25 20.25 19.88
CA PHE A 34 5.35 21.68 19.60
C PHE A 34 4.10 22.45 20.04
N THR A 35 2.93 21.89 19.74
CA THR A 35 1.63 22.48 20.10
C THR A 35 1.40 22.41 21.62
N GLU A 36 1.70 21.27 22.25
CA GLU A 36 1.58 21.06 23.70
C GLU A 36 2.53 21.95 24.50
N SER A 37 3.71 22.25 23.95
CA SER A 37 4.69 23.16 24.52
C SER A 37 4.36 24.64 24.26
N GLN A 38 3.20 24.95 23.66
CA GLN A 38 2.74 26.30 23.33
C GLN A 38 3.70 27.10 22.45
N LEU A 39 4.54 26.41 21.65
CA LEU A 39 5.45 27.07 20.70
C LEU A 39 4.72 27.63 19.49
N GLY A 40 3.48 27.17 19.25
CA GLY A 40 2.60 27.67 18.21
C GLY A 40 1.58 26.62 17.78
N PRO A 41 0.69 26.97 16.84
CA PRO A 41 -0.26 26.04 16.26
C PRO A 41 0.43 24.95 15.43
N ARG A 42 -0.26 23.81 15.23
CA ARG A 42 0.24 22.66 14.45
C ARG A 42 0.81 23.03 13.08
N LYS A 43 0.21 24.01 12.39
CA LYS A 43 0.71 24.49 11.08
C LYS A 43 2.13 25.05 11.17
N ASP A 44 2.44 25.81 12.22
CA ASP A 44 3.74 26.43 12.41
C ASP A 44 4.76 25.36 12.84
N ALA A 45 4.30 24.39 13.64
CA ALA A 45 5.09 23.20 13.96
C ALA A 45 5.54 22.47 12.68
N LEU A 46 4.61 22.21 11.75
CA LEU A 46 4.93 21.54 10.49
C LEU A 46 5.91 22.36 9.63
N LEU A 47 5.75 23.69 9.59
CA LEU A 47 6.66 24.59 8.87
C LEU A 47 8.07 24.62 9.48
N CYS A 48 8.21 24.42 10.79
CA CYS A 48 9.51 24.37 11.45
C CYS A 48 10.15 22.97 11.38
N VAL A 49 9.36 21.91 11.50
CA VAL A 49 9.83 20.52 11.63
C VAL A 49 10.08 19.86 10.27
N LEU A 50 9.22 20.09 9.27
CA LEU A 50 9.33 19.41 7.98
C LEU A 50 10.59 19.77 7.19
N PRO A 51 10.99 21.04 7.03
CA PRO A 51 12.14 21.39 6.18
C PRO A 51 13.45 20.67 6.55
N PRO A 52 13.88 20.58 7.82
CA PRO A 52 15.12 19.87 8.17
C PRO A 52 14.99 18.35 8.05
N MET A 53 13.77 17.81 8.09
CA MET A 53 13.53 16.37 8.08
C MET A 53 13.18 15.83 6.69
N ILE A 54 12.78 16.68 5.74
CA ILE A 54 12.20 16.25 4.47
C ILE A 54 13.09 15.31 3.64
N SER A 55 14.41 15.46 3.75
CA SER A 55 15.40 14.59 3.08
C SER A 55 15.63 13.25 3.77
N ARG A 56 15.19 13.09 5.02
CA ARG A 56 15.38 11.90 5.88
C ARG A 56 14.06 11.23 6.27
N LEU A 57 12.94 11.91 6.05
CA LEU A 57 11.64 11.29 6.07
C LEU A 57 11.60 10.38 4.86
N THR A 58 11.22 9.13 5.08
CA THR A 58 10.66 8.31 4.00
C THR A 58 9.47 9.09 3.45
N LEU A 59 9.71 9.90 2.42
CA LEU A 59 8.63 10.57 1.71
C LEU A 59 7.63 9.50 1.32
N SER A 60 6.35 9.87 1.36
CA SER A 60 5.18 9.06 1.05
C SER A 60 5.28 8.44 -0.36
N SER A 61 6.15 7.46 -0.50
CA SER A 61 6.43 6.76 -1.74
C SER A 61 5.44 5.63 -1.88
N ALA A 62 5.14 5.23 -3.11
CA ALA A 62 4.30 4.06 -3.33
C ALA A 62 4.85 2.79 -2.68
N GLY A 63 6.18 2.70 -2.49
CA GLY A 63 6.82 1.57 -1.79
C GLY A 63 6.49 1.57 -0.30
N SER A 64 6.62 2.72 0.36
CA SER A 64 6.28 2.89 1.77
C SER A 64 4.77 2.73 2.00
N ALA A 65 3.94 3.23 1.08
CA ALA A 65 2.48 3.02 1.09
C ALA A 65 2.13 1.54 1.06
N LEU A 66 2.73 0.78 0.14
CA LEU A 66 2.51 -0.64 0.02
C LEU A 66 2.99 -1.42 1.24
N ALA A 67 4.15 -1.07 1.80
CA ALA A 67 4.67 -1.71 3.00
C ALA A 67 3.73 -1.51 4.21
N ALA A 68 3.27 -0.29 4.43
CA ALA A 68 2.35 0.05 5.50
C ALA A 68 0.97 -0.63 5.30
N ALA A 69 0.42 -0.57 4.08
CA ALA A 69 -0.83 -1.25 3.73
C ALA A 69 -0.74 -2.76 3.94
N ARG A 70 0.36 -3.42 3.52
CA ARG A 70 0.56 -4.85 3.75
C ARG A 70 0.62 -5.21 5.22
N LYS A 71 1.28 -4.39 6.04
CA LYS A 71 1.35 -4.60 7.49
C LYS A 71 -0.04 -4.49 8.12
N SER A 72 -0.78 -3.43 7.82
CA SER A 72 -2.12 -3.19 8.36
C SER A 72 -3.15 -4.21 7.84
N ALA A 73 -3.14 -4.51 6.55
CA ALA A 73 -4.02 -5.53 5.96
C ALA A 73 -3.78 -6.91 6.56
N ASN A 74 -2.53 -7.27 6.90
CA ASN A 74 -2.26 -8.51 7.62
C ASN A 74 -2.81 -8.53 9.04
N GLN A 75 -2.88 -7.38 9.72
CA GLN A 75 -3.51 -7.27 11.04
C GLN A 75 -5.02 -7.47 10.93
N HIS A 76 -5.67 -6.80 9.97
CA HIS A 76 -7.09 -6.98 9.68
C HIS A 76 -7.42 -8.43 9.27
N ARG A 77 -6.62 -9.02 8.38
CA ARG A 77 -6.76 -10.43 7.97
C ARG A 77 -6.70 -11.40 9.15
N ARG A 78 -5.81 -11.15 10.13
CA ARG A 78 -5.70 -11.99 11.34
C ARG A 78 -6.91 -11.86 12.28
N ARG A 79 -7.76 -10.86 12.07
CA ARG A 79 -9.00 -10.61 12.81
C ARG A 79 -10.25 -10.95 11.98
N ASP A 80 -10.08 -11.62 10.83
CA ASP A 80 -11.14 -11.91 9.86
C ASP A 80 -11.86 -10.66 9.31
N GLU A 81 -11.20 -9.50 9.36
CA GLU A 81 -11.68 -8.21 8.85
C GLU A 81 -11.32 -8.06 7.35
N TRP A 82 -11.88 -8.96 6.53
CA TRP A 82 -11.51 -9.13 5.11
C TRP A 82 -11.71 -7.86 4.27
N MET A 83 -12.83 -7.18 4.47
CA MET A 83 -13.17 -5.96 3.72
C MET A 83 -12.19 -4.81 4.02
N GLN A 84 -11.78 -4.67 5.28
CA GLN A 84 -10.82 -3.66 5.70
C GLN A 84 -9.43 -3.95 5.11
N ALA A 85 -9.00 -5.21 5.17
CA ALA A 85 -7.75 -5.66 4.55
C ALA A 85 -7.75 -5.41 3.04
N GLU A 86 -8.84 -5.74 2.34
CA GLU A 86 -8.99 -5.51 0.91
C GLU A 86 -8.94 -4.02 0.57
N THR A 87 -9.67 -3.20 1.32
CA THR A 87 -9.74 -1.76 1.08
C THR A 87 -8.34 -1.13 1.11
N LEU A 88 -7.51 -1.51 2.10
CA LEU A 88 -6.12 -1.05 2.21
C LEU A 88 -5.24 -1.50 1.04
N LEU A 89 -5.34 -2.78 0.65
CA LEU A 89 -4.52 -3.31 -0.44
C LEU A 89 -4.96 -2.79 -1.81
N ARG A 90 -6.25 -2.56 -2.04
CA ARG A 90 -6.78 -1.92 -3.25
C ARG A 90 -6.37 -0.45 -3.34
N TRP A 91 -6.31 0.24 -2.20
CA TRP A 91 -5.73 1.59 -2.13
C TRP A 91 -4.24 1.57 -2.50
N ALA A 92 -3.45 0.67 -1.93
CA ALA A 92 -2.03 0.53 -2.25
C ALA A 92 -1.80 0.18 -3.74
N TRP A 93 -2.61 -0.73 -4.30
CA TRP A 93 -2.61 -1.06 -5.73
C TRP A 93 -2.78 0.17 -6.60
N ARG A 94 -3.74 1.06 -6.27
CA ARG A 94 -3.95 2.31 -7.00
C ARG A 94 -2.72 3.20 -6.95
N ILE A 95 -2.13 3.38 -5.78
CA ILE A 95 -0.92 4.21 -5.59
C ILE A 95 0.28 3.65 -6.36
N CYS A 96 0.48 2.34 -6.35
CA CYS A 96 1.58 1.69 -7.09
C CYS A 96 1.45 1.87 -8.60
N ARG A 97 0.23 2.01 -9.10
CA ARG A 97 -0.07 2.22 -10.53
C ARG A 97 -0.11 3.68 -10.95
N GLU A 98 -0.16 4.62 -10.01
CA GLU A 98 -0.25 6.04 -10.33
C GLU A 98 1.12 6.57 -10.78
N PRO A 99 1.17 7.38 -11.86
CA PRO A 99 2.42 8.00 -12.30
C PRO A 99 2.94 8.92 -11.19
N GLN A 100 4.05 8.56 -10.57
CA GLN A 100 4.65 9.40 -9.53
C GLN A 100 5.21 10.69 -10.14
N PRO A 101 5.00 11.87 -9.52
CA PRO A 101 5.56 13.12 -10.01
C PRO A 101 7.10 13.07 -10.02
N SER A 102 7.70 13.56 -11.10
CA SER A 102 9.14 13.44 -11.36
C SER A 102 9.94 14.50 -10.62
N HIS A 103 10.62 14.08 -9.57
CA HIS A 103 11.84 14.73 -9.14
C HIS A 103 13.01 13.78 -9.43
N ALA A 104 13.59 13.95 -10.63
CA ALA A 104 14.86 13.41 -11.11
C ALA A 104 15.29 12.00 -10.61
N SER A 105 14.99 10.95 -11.38
CA SER A 105 15.77 9.70 -11.37
C SER A 105 15.37 8.80 -12.54
N THR A 106 16.38 8.21 -13.18
CA THR A 106 16.33 7.52 -14.48
C THR A 106 15.86 6.04 -14.37
N ASP A 107 15.63 5.51 -13.16
CA ASP A 107 15.29 4.10 -12.88
C ASP A 107 13.77 3.80 -12.79
N ARG A 108 12.95 4.60 -13.48
CA ARG A 108 11.48 4.65 -13.28
C ARG A 108 10.66 3.40 -13.63
N PRO A 109 10.90 2.67 -14.74
CA PRO A 109 9.99 1.60 -15.15
C PRO A 109 10.06 0.39 -14.23
N ILE A 110 11.30 -0.05 -13.91
CA ILE A 110 11.58 -1.29 -13.18
C ILE A 110 11.01 -1.24 -11.76
N LEU A 111 11.17 -0.11 -11.07
CA LEU A 111 10.66 0.06 -9.70
C LEU A 111 9.13 0.22 -9.63
N ALA A 112 8.48 0.71 -10.68
CA ALA A 112 7.01 0.79 -10.74
C ALA A 112 6.40 -0.60 -10.94
N ASP A 113 7.01 -1.41 -11.81
CA ASP A 113 6.59 -2.78 -12.09
C ASP A 113 6.74 -3.65 -10.84
N GLU A 114 7.90 -3.60 -10.16
CA GLU A 114 8.14 -4.39 -8.95
C GLU A 114 7.14 -4.06 -7.82
N ARG A 115 6.79 -2.77 -7.64
CA ARG A 115 5.79 -2.36 -6.64
C ARG A 115 4.40 -2.88 -7.00
N THR A 116 4.04 -2.82 -8.28
CA THR A 116 2.75 -3.31 -8.77
C THR A 116 2.66 -4.83 -8.66
N GLU A 117 3.75 -5.56 -8.94
CA GLU A 117 3.86 -7.01 -8.72
C GLU A 117 3.62 -7.36 -7.24
N ARG A 118 4.32 -6.69 -6.32
CA ARG A 118 4.16 -6.90 -4.88
C ARG A 118 2.74 -6.60 -4.40
N ALA A 119 2.07 -5.61 -4.99
CA ALA A 119 0.67 -5.30 -4.69
C ALA A 119 -0.28 -6.38 -5.23
N ALA A 120 -0.07 -6.88 -6.46
CA ALA A 120 -0.83 -8.00 -7.02
C ALA A 120 -0.68 -9.26 -6.16
N ILE A 121 0.54 -9.58 -5.73
CA ILE A 121 0.79 -10.73 -4.83
C ILE A 121 0.04 -10.57 -3.52
N ALA A 122 0.09 -9.39 -2.90
CA ALA A 122 -0.58 -9.16 -1.63
C ALA A 122 -2.11 -9.32 -1.72
N LEU A 123 -2.72 -8.81 -2.79
CA LEU A 123 -4.15 -8.97 -3.07
C LEU A 123 -4.50 -10.43 -3.37
N GLY A 124 -3.71 -11.09 -4.24
CA GLY A 124 -3.89 -12.50 -4.57
C GLY A 124 -3.83 -13.40 -3.34
N GLU A 125 -2.86 -13.19 -2.45
CA GLU A 125 -2.78 -13.91 -1.18
C GLU A 125 -3.98 -13.62 -0.28
N LEU A 126 -4.41 -12.36 -0.12
CA LEU A 126 -5.59 -12.04 0.69
C LEU A 126 -6.81 -12.84 0.21
N TYR A 127 -7.07 -12.85 -1.09
CA TYR A 127 -8.22 -13.56 -1.65
C TYR A 127 -8.04 -15.07 -1.60
N ARG A 128 -6.82 -15.59 -1.80
CA ARG A 128 -6.50 -17.02 -1.66
C ARG A 128 -6.77 -17.53 -0.24
N TRP A 129 -6.52 -16.72 0.78
CA TRP A 129 -6.82 -17.10 2.16
C TRP A 129 -8.32 -17.14 2.45
N ALA A 130 -9.11 -16.37 1.71
CA ALA A 130 -10.56 -16.29 1.86
C ALA A 130 -11.32 -17.05 0.75
N LEU A 131 -10.65 -17.98 0.06
CA LEU A 131 -11.13 -18.61 -1.17
C LEU A 131 -12.32 -19.55 -0.99
N LEU A 132 -12.55 -20.01 0.24
CA LEU A 132 -13.72 -20.83 0.60
C LEU A 132 -15.03 -20.03 0.67
N GLY A 133 -14.97 -18.70 0.55
CA GLY A 133 -16.15 -17.83 0.54
C GLY A 133 -16.25 -16.99 -0.74
N ASN A 134 -17.43 -16.41 -0.95
CA ASN A 134 -17.69 -15.51 -2.09
C ASN A 134 -16.67 -14.37 -2.15
N PHE A 135 -16.24 -13.85 -1.01
CA PHE A 135 -15.22 -12.79 -0.94
C PHE A 135 -13.94 -13.14 -1.70
N GLY A 136 -13.39 -14.35 -1.55
CA GLY A 136 -12.16 -14.75 -2.23
C GLY A 136 -12.34 -14.87 -3.74
N LEU A 137 -13.46 -15.47 -4.18
CA LEU A 137 -13.76 -15.61 -5.61
C LEU A 137 -14.06 -14.26 -6.28
N ASP A 138 -14.87 -13.42 -5.65
CA ASP A 138 -15.20 -12.07 -6.13
C ASP A 138 -13.95 -11.19 -6.16
N GLY A 139 -13.09 -11.29 -5.15
CA GLY A 139 -11.82 -10.59 -5.08
C GLY A 139 -10.85 -10.99 -6.20
N LEU A 140 -10.71 -12.29 -6.47
CA LEU A 140 -9.87 -12.79 -7.56
C LEU A 140 -10.41 -12.41 -8.94
N LYS A 141 -11.74 -12.44 -9.11
CA LYS A 141 -12.38 -11.94 -10.33
C LYS A 141 -12.06 -10.46 -10.53
N TRP A 142 -12.27 -9.64 -9.50
CA TRP A 142 -11.92 -8.22 -9.56
C TRP A 142 -10.44 -7.99 -9.90
N LEU A 143 -9.52 -8.79 -9.33
CA LEU A 143 -8.10 -8.69 -9.61
C LEU A 143 -7.78 -9.06 -11.08
N SER A 144 -8.45 -10.07 -11.62
CA SER A 144 -8.34 -10.45 -13.04
C SER A 144 -8.84 -9.34 -13.98
N ASP A 145 -9.95 -8.67 -13.63
CA ASP A 145 -10.50 -7.56 -14.40
C ASP A 145 -9.50 -6.37 -14.49
N GLN A 146 -8.58 -6.24 -13.54
CA GLN A 146 -7.54 -5.20 -13.58
C GLN A 146 -6.55 -5.37 -14.75
N LYS A 147 -6.44 -6.56 -15.35
CA LYS A 147 -5.61 -6.82 -16.54
C LYS A 147 -5.95 -5.90 -17.71
N PHE A 148 -7.22 -5.53 -17.82
CA PHE A 148 -7.77 -4.79 -18.95
C PHE A 148 -8.35 -3.42 -18.54
N GLY A 149 -8.71 -3.23 -17.27
CA GLY A 149 -9.42 -2.04 -16.79
C GLY A 149 -8.56 -0.80 -16.46
N GLY A 150 -7.36 -0.67 -17.02
CA GLY A 150 -6.40 0.40 -16.67
C GLY A 150 -6.08 1.38 -17.81
N SER A 151 -5.83 2.65 -17.46
CA SER A 151 -5.31 3.65 -18.41
C SER A 151 -3.88 3.38 -18.89
N GLN A 152 -3.11 2.59 -18.13
CA GLN A 152 -1.79 2.10 -18.51
C GLN A 152 -1.79 0.56 -18.60
N PRO A 153 -1.15 -0.01 -19.64
CA PRO A 153 -0.93 -1.44 -19.75
C PRO A 153 -0.17 -1.97 -18.54
N LEU A 154 -0.64 -3.07 -17.96
CA LEU A 154 0.12 -3.78 -16.94
C LEU A 154 1.34 -4.48 -17.55
N ALA A 155 2.47 -4.43 -16.85
CA ALA A 155 3.64 -5.24 -17.17
C ALA A 155 3.27 -6.73 -17.23
N MET A 156 3.96 -7.48 -18.10
CA MET A 156 3.69 -8.90 -18.30
C MET A 156 3.83 -9.72 -17.02
N ALA A 157 4.86 -9.44 -16.22
CA ALA A 157 5.08 -10.11 -14.94
C ALA A 157 3.88 -9.95 -13.98
N VAL A 158 3.26 -8.77 -13.93
CA VAL A 158 2.05 -8.54 -13.12
C VAL A 158 0.87 -9.37 -13.64
N LYS A 159 0.70 -9.45 -14.97
CA LYS A 159 -0.37 -10.26 -15.57
C LYS A 159 -0.21 -11.74 -15.23
N GLU A 160 1.00 -12.27 -15.32
CA GLU A 160 1.32 -13.66 -14.96
C GLU A 160 1.04 -13.97 -13.48
N ILE A 161 1.34 -13.03 -12.59
CA ILE A 161 0.97 -13.15 -11.16
C ILE A 161 -0.54 -13.27 -11.02
N ILE A 162 -1.32 -12.41 -11.70
CA ILE A 162 -2.78 -12.45 -11.62
C ILE A 162 -3.35 -13.73 -12.25
N ASP A 163 -2.80 -14.20 -13.37
CA ASP A 163 -3.16 -15.48 -14.00
C ASP A 163 -2.97 -16.65 -13.04
N ARG A 164 -1.85 -16.68 -12.31
CA ARG A 164 -1.57 -17.73 -11.32
C ARG A 164 -2.66 -17.83 -10.25
N TYR A 165 -3.10 -16.70 -9.69
CA TYR A 165 -4.18 -16.72 -8.69
C TYR A 165 -5.55 -17.00 -9.31
N SER A 166 -5.78 -16.58 -10.54
CA SER A 166 -7.03 -16.91 -11.27
C SER A 166 -7.16 -18.43 -11.45
N GLY A 167 -6.07 -19.12 -11.80
CA GLY A 167 -6.06 -20.58 -11.91
C GLY A 167 -6.34 -21.31 -10.58
N ILE A 168 -5.97 -20.73 -9.44
CA ILE A 168 -6.30 -21.30 -8.12
C ILE A 168 -7.82 -21.27 -7.89
N ALA A 169 -8.49 -20.17 -8.24
CA ALA A 169 -9.95 -20.06 -8.10
C ALA A 169 -10.67 -21.09 -8.98
N GLU A 170 -10.23 -21.24 -10.23
CA GLU A 170 -10.81 -22.21 -11.17
C GLU A 170 -10.69 -23.65 -10.65
N GLY A 171 -9.54 -24.01 -10.09
CA GLY A 171 -9.32 -25.33 -9.49
C GLY A 171 -10.27 -25.64 -8.34
N VAL A 172 -10.55 -24.66 -7.46
CA VAL A 172 -11.48 -24.87 -6.34
C VAL A 172 -12.94 -24.96 -6.79
N VAL A 173 -13.35 -24.16 -7.77
CA VAL A 173 -14.70 -24.25 -8.36
C VAL A 173 -14.94 -25.61 -9.03
N GLN A 174 -13.92 -26.20 -9.64
CA GLN A 174 -14.01 -27.52 -10.26
C GLN A 174 -14.07 -28.66 -9.23
N GLN A 175 -13.35 -28.54 -8.10
CA GLN A 175 -13.39 -29.53 -7.02
C GLN A 175 -14.70 -29.54 -6.24
N GLY A 176 -15.37 -28.39 -6.07
CA GLY A 176 -16.67 -28.30 -5.40
C GLY A 176 -17.87 -28.81 -6.21
N LYS A 177 -17.67 -29.22 -7.47
CA LYS A 177 -18.70 -29.77 -8.36
C LYS A 177 -18.65 -31.29 -8.51
N ASN A 178 -17.63 -31.95 -7.96
CA ASN A 178 -17.48 -33.41 -7.90
C ASN A 178 -17.88 -33.94 -6.52
#